data_AF-A0AAW1GVL2-F1
#
_entry.id   AF-A0AAW1GVL2-F1
#
_cell.length_a   1.000
_cell.length_b   1.000
_cell.length_c   1.000
_cell.angle_alpha   90.00
_cell.angle_beta   90.00
_cell.angle_gamma   90.00
#
_symmetry.space_group_name_H-M   'P 1'
#
loop_
_entity.id
_entity.type
_entity.pdbx_description
1 polymer ?
#
loop_
_entity_poly.entity_id
_entity_poly.type
_entity_poly.pdbx_seq_one_letter_code
_entity_poly.pdbx_strand_id
1 'polypeptide(L)'
;MKQVYIMTCTFLWCDKGTLITASAHIITAVIGSGVLSLAWAVAQMGWITGPIVLLVFAVVTWYASTLQADCYRNLTTGKRHYTYREAVQSILGGAKFKFCALAQYSNFIGVSIGYTITASISMAAVKRAICFHKEGHQSGCHLENNRFIIIFGIAQLFLCQIQNFHQLSILSIIAAITSFGYSFIGIGLSIAKVAGGSHARTTLTGVEIGVDVTKEQKIWNILTAFGNMAFAYAFSMVLIEVQDTLRQGPPENIVMKKASSIGIMITTFFYMLCGVVGYAAFGNTAPGNFLNGFGFYEPYWLVAFANVCIVVHLVGAYQVTLLFAEPF
;
A
#
# COMPACT_ATOMS: atom_id res chain seq x y z
N MET A 1 -15.94 -15.84 8.77
CA MET A 1 -14.94 -16.93 8.62
C MET A 1 -14.83 -17.48 7.19
N LYS A 2 -15.91 -17.95 6.52
CA LYS A 2 -15.84 -18.40 5.11
C LYS A 2 -15.39 -17.29 4.13
N GLN A 3 -15.73 -16.03 4.42
CA GLN A 3 -15.41 -14.82 3.66
C GLN A 3 -13.90 -14.54 3.53
N VAL A 4 -13.19 -14.51 4.66
CA VAL A 4 -11.74 -14.31 4.73
C VAL A 4 -11.01 -15.53 4.16
N TYR A 5 -11.48 -16.73 4.51
CA TYR A 5 -10.85 -17.99 4.08
C TYR A 5 -10.75 -18.12 2.56
N ILE A 6 -11.78 -17.71 1.80
CA ILE A 6 -11.79 -17.83 0.33
C ILE A 6 -10.88 -16.78 -0.31
N MET A 7 -10.85 -15.56 0.21
CA MET A 7 -10.03 -14.48 -0.35
C MET A 7 -8.53 -14.62 0.01
N THR A 8 -8.22 -15.26 1.13
CA THR A 8 -6.84 -15.70 1.44
C THR A 8 -6.47 -16.97 0.66
N CYS A 9 -7.39 -17.90 0.38
CA CYS A 9 -7.13 -19.08 -0.48
C CYS A 9 -6.83 -18.76 -1.96
N THR A 10 -6.85 -17.49 -2.33
CA THR A 10 -6.84 -17.01 -3.70
C THR A 10 -5.44 -16.89 -4.31
N PHE A 11 -4.39 -16.77 -3.48
CA PHE A 11 -3.02 -16.89 -3.97
C PHE A 11 -2.70 -18.36 -4.24
N LEU A 12 -3.15 -18.85 -5.40
CA LEU A 12 -2.73 -20.09 -6.06
C LEU A 12 -2.82 -21.43 -5.31
N TRP A 13 -3.22 -21.50 -4.04
CA TRP A 13 -3.15 -22.76 -3.28
C TRP A 13 -4.30 -22.85 -2.28
N CYS A 14 -5.42 -23.43 -2.73
CA CYS A 14 -6.57 -23.78 -1.90
C CYS A 14 -6.32 -25.01 -0.99
N ASP A 15 -5.06 -25.37 -0.75
CA ASP A 15 -4.69 -26.46 0.15
C ASP A 15 -3.74 -25.97 1.23
N LYS A 16 -4.35 -25.44 2.31
CA LYS A 16 -3.77 -25.21 3.65
C LYS A 16 -2.65 -24.15 3.69
N GLY A 17 -2.86 -23.06 4.44
CA GLY A 17 -1.89 -21.98 4.57
C GLY A 17 -0.51 -22.49 5.05
N THR A 18 0.54 -22.12 4.31
CA THR A 18 1.95 -22.46 4.57
C THR A 18 2.76 -21.20 4.82
N LEU A 19 4.05 -21.37 5.17
CA LEU A 19 5.00 -20.26 5.26
C LEU A 19 5.06 -19.44 3.96
N ILE A 20 5.02 -20.09 2.80
CA ILE A 20 5.15 -19.43 1.49
C ILE A 20 3.90 -18.61 1.22
N THR A 21 2.71 -19.19 1.38
CA THR A 21 1.45 -18.48 1.11
C THR A 21 1.26 -17.32 2.08
N ALA A 22 1.56 -17.51 3.38
CA ALA A 22 1.50 -16.44 4.36
C ALA A 22 2.50 -15.30 4.04
N SER A 23 3.72 -15.64 3.63
CA SER A 23 4.70 -14.63 3.19
C SER A 23 4.19 -13.86 1.97
N ALA A 24 3.63 -14.56 0.98
CA ALA A 24 3.05 -13.94 -0.21
C ALA A 24 1.89 -12.99 0.16
N HIS A 25 0.98 -13.40 1.05
CA HIS A 25 -0.10 -12.54 1.53
C HIS A 25 0.43 -11.25 2.16
N ILE A 26 1.41 -11.36 3.05
CA ILE A 26 2.02 -10.19 3.69
C ILE A 26 2.63 -9.28 2.63
N ILE A 27 3.40 -9.82 1.69
CA ILE A 27 4.02 -9.03 0.62
C ILE A 27 2.95 -8.30 -0.20
N THR A 28 1.86 -8.97 -0.57
CA THR A 28 0.82 -8.39 -1.43
C THR A 28 -0.14 -7.46 -0.68
N ALA A 29 -0.30 -7.64 0.64
CA ALA A 29 -1.04 -6.71 1.48
C ALA A 29 -0.27 -5.40 1.69
N VAL A 30 1.06 -5.47 1.66
CA VAL A 30 1.96 -4.34 1.84
C VAL A 30 2.18 -3.63 0.49
N ILE A 31 2.59 -4.36 -0.56
CA ILE A 31 2.85 -3.80 -1.90
C ILE A 31 1.55 -3.38 -2.57
N GLY A 32 1.21 -2.11 -2.34
CA GLY A 32 0.03 -1.44 -2.85
C GLY A 32 0.28 0.05 -3.10
N SER A 33 -0.76 0.89 -3.03
CA SER A 33 -0.64 2.32 -3.35
C SER A 33 0.37 3.07 -2.48
N GLY A 34 0.73 2.55 -1.30
CA GLY A 34 1.75 3.12 -0.43
C GLY A 34 3.10 3.31 -1.11
N VAL A 35 3.45 2.48 -2.11
CA VAL A 35 4.74 2.60 -2.83
C VAL A 35 4.84 3.87 -3.66
N LEU A 36 3.72 4.40 -4.14
CA LEU A 36 3.67 5.51 -5.10
C LEU A 36 4.16 6.82 -4.51
N SER A 37 3.99 7.00 -3.20
CA SER A 37 4.37 8.22 -2.47
C SER A 37 5.74 8.13 -1.80
N LEU A 38 6.41 6.98 -1.86
CA LEU A 38 7.70 6.77 -1.18
C LEU A 38 8.80 7.67 -1.73
N ALA A 39 8.84 7.90 -3.05
CA ALA A 39 9.82 8.81 -3.65
C ALA A 39 9.64 10.24 -3.13
N TRP A 40 8.39 10.71 -3.04
CA TRP A 40 8.06 12.02 -2.46
C TRP A 40 8.40 12.07 -0.97
N ALA A 41 8.09 11.01 -0.21
CA ALA A 41 8.36 10.95 1.22
C ALA A 41 9.86 10.99 1.51
N VAL A 42 10.68 10.25 0.74
CA VAL A 42 12.14 10.35 0.80
C VAL A 42 12.59 11.74 0.38
N ALA A 43 12.00 12.35 -0.66
CA ALA A 43 12.35 13.71 -1.05
C ALA A 43 12.10 14.76 0.03
N GLN A 44 11.10 14.58 0.90
CA GLN A 44 10.87 15.50 2.02
C GLN A 44 11.94 15.38 3.12
N MET A 45 12.70 14.29 3.19
CA MET A 45 13.64 14.01 4.27
C MET A 45 15.10 13.86 3.82
N GLY A 46 15.33 13.62 2.53
CA GLY A 46 16.65 13.50 1.90
C GLY A 46 17.27 12.11 2.02
N TRP A 47 18.51 12.03 1.53
CA TRP A 47 19.29 10.78 1.43
C TRP A 47 19.58 10.09 2.76
N ILE A 48 19.57 10.83 3.87
CA ILE A 48 19.88 10.28 5.19
C ILE A 48 18.60 9.87 5.91
N THR A 49 17.78 10.86 6.24
CA THR A 49 16.62 10.64 7.11
C THR A 49 15.55 9.79 6.42
N GLY A 50 15.34 9.94 5.11
CA GLY A 50 14.32 9.18 4.38
C GLY A 50 14.51 7.66 4.48
N PRO A 51 15.67 7.12 4.03
CA PRO A 51 15.99 5.70 4.17
C PRO A 51 15.98 5.19 5.61
N ILE A 52 16.51 5.97 6.56
CA ILE A 52 16.51 5.58 7.99
C ILE A 52 15.09 5.41 8.50
N VAL A 53 14.19 6.34 8.19
CA VAL A 53 12.79 6.28 8.64
C VAL A 53 12.06 5.08 8.04
N LEU A 54 12.32 4.73 6.77
CA LEU A 54 11.79 3.50 6.16
C LEU A 54 12.23 2.25 6.94
N LEU A 55 13.52 2.15 7.28
CA LEU A 55 14.04 1.04 8.07
C LEU A 55 13.44 1.01 9.49
N VAL A 56 13.27 2.17 10.12
CA VAL A 56 12.63 2.26 11.44
C VAL A 56 11.19 1.74 11.38
N PHE A 57 10.39 2.13 10.39
CA PHE A 57 9.03 1.60 10.22
C PHE A 57 9.02 0.10 9.91
N ALA A 58 10.00 -0.42 9.18
CA ALA A 58 10.16 -1.86 8.98
C ALA A 58 10.38 -2.59 10.32
N VAL A 59 11.27 -2.08 11.16
CA VAL A 59 11.59 -2.67 12.48
C VAL A 59 10.38 -2.58 13.42
N VAL A 60 9.72 -1.43 13.49
CA VAL A 60 8.51 -1.26 14.32
C VAL A 60 7.41 -2.21 13.88
N THR A 61 7.18 -2.33 12.57
CA THR A 61 6.19 -3.26 12.00
C THR A 61 6.57 -4.72 12.28
N TRP A 62 7.84 -5.08 12.17
CA TRP A 62 8.34 -6.42 12.49
C TRP A 62 8.14 -6.77 13.96
N TYR A 63 8.46 -5.84 14.85
CA TYR A 63 8.26 -6.02 16.28
C TYR A 63 6.77 -6.16 16.62
N ALA A 64 5.93 -5.25 16.12
CA ALA A 64 4.49 -5.28 16.35
C ALA A 64 3.83 -6.56 15.80
N SER A 65 4.19 -6.96 14.58
CA SER A 65 3.68 -8.20 13.96
C SER A 65 4.10 -9.46 14.73
N THR A 66 5.31 -9.48 15.29
CA THR A 66 5.80 -10.58 16.12
C THR A 66 4.99 -10.71 17.41
N LEU A 67 4.70 -9.60 18.09
CA LEU A 67 3.86 -9.59 19.28
C LEU A 67 2.42 -10.00 18.95
N GLN A 68 1.87 -9.45 17.88
CA GLN A 68 0.50 -9.75 17.47
C GLN A 68 0.33 -11.23 17.07
N ALA A 69 1.35 -11.85 16.49
CA ALA A 69 1.32 -13.26 16.16
C ALA A 69 1.16 -14.18 17.39
N ASP A 70 1.70 -13.76 18.54
CA ASP A 70 1.52 -14.49 19.81
C ASP A 70 0.12 -14.30 20.40
N CYS A 71 -0.58 -13.21 20.05
CA CYS A 71 -1.94 -12.93 20.50
C CYS A 71 -3.03 -13.74 19.76
N TYR A 72 -2.68 -14.51 18.73
CA TYR A 72 -3.65 -15.35 17.99
C TYR A 72 -4.34 -16.39 18.89
N ARG A 73 -3.61 -16.94 19.85
CA ARG A 73 -4.16 -17.84 20.87
C ARG A 73 -4.17 -17.16 22.21
N ASN A 74 -5.26 -17.31 22.92
CA ASN A 74 -5.34 -16.91 24.31
C ASN A 74 -4.33 -17.74 25.14
N LEU A 75 -3.41 -17.07 25.84
CA LEU A 75 -2.31 -17.73 26.56
C LEU A 75 -2.77 -18.63 27.71
N THR A 76 -3.96 -18.38 28.28
CA THR A 76 -4.47 -19.17 29.43
C THR A 76 -5.43 -20.28 29.00
N THR A 77 -6.27 -20.02 28.00
CA THR A 77 -7.31 -20.98 27.55
C THR A 77 -6.94 -21.75 26.28
N GLY A 78 -5.91 -21.33 25.56
CA GLY A 78 -5.54 -21.88 24.25
C GLY A 78 -6.54 -21.60 23.12
N LYS A 79 -7.63 -20.87 23.41
CA LYS A 79 -8.68 -20.51 22.45
C LYS A 79 -8.11 -19.68 21.31
N ARG A 80 -8.47 -20.04 20.06
CA ARG A 80 -8.10 -19.30 18.86
C ARG A 80 -8.97 -18.04 18.71
N HIS A 81 -8.35 -16.96 18.23
CA HIS A 81 -9.01 -15.74 17.81
C HIS A 81 -8.92 -15.63 16.29
N TYR A 82 -10.06 -15.54 15.61
CA TYR A 82 -10.12 -15.55 14.15
C TYR A 82 -9.89 -14.17 13.55
N THR A 83 -10.04 -13.12 14.36
CA THR A 83 -9.88 -11.72 13.95
C THR A 83 -9.11 -10.93 14.99
N TYR A 84 -8.48 -9.83 14.56
CA TYR A 84 -7.80 -8.90 15.47
C TYR A 84 -8.75 -8.40 16.57
N ARG A 85 -9.98 -8.07 16.18
CA ARG A 85 -11.02 -7.57 17.08
C ARG A 85 -11.35 -8.58 18.19
N GLU A 86 -11.50 -9.86 17.85
CA GLU A 86 -11.73 -10.93 18.83
C GLU A 86 -10.56 -11.10 19.80
N ALA A 87 -9.33 -11.04 19.30
CA ALA A 87 -8.13 -11.15 20.14
C ALA A 87 -8.06 -10.00 21.15
N VAL A 88 -8.24 -8.77 20.68
CA VAL A 88 -8.26 -7.58 21.56
C VAL A 88 -9.40 -7.65 22.57
N GLN A 89 -10.60 -8.05 22.15
CA GLN A 89 -11.75 -8.16 23.05
C GLN A 89 -11.52 -9.21 24.14
N SER A 90 -10.94 -10.36 23.78
CA SER A 90 -10.70 -11.44 24.72
C SER A 90 -9.52 -11.19 25.66
N ILE A 91 -8.49 -10.46 25.22
CA ILE A 91 -7.26 -10.25 26.00
C ILE A 91 -7.36 -8.96 26.84
N LEU A 92 -7.84 -7.87 26.26
CA LEU A 92 -7.86 -6.55 26.93
C LEU A 92 -9.25 -6.19 27.47
N GLY A 93 -10.31 -6.49 26.73
CA GLY A 93 -11.68 -6.18 27.09
C GLY A 93 -11.98 -4.68 27.35
N GLY A 94 -13.20 -4.41 27.80
CA GLY A 94 -13.61 -3.11 28.34
C GLY A 94 -13.33 -1.89 27.44
N ALA A 95 -12.81 -0.82 28.04
CA ALA A 95 -12.51 0.43 27.35
C ALA A 95 -11.33 0.31 26.35
N LYS A 96 -10.35 -0.55 26.66
CA LYS A 96 -9.16 -0.76 25.80
C LYS A 96 -9.55 -1.35 24.44
N PHE A 97 -10.47 -2.31 24.45
CA PHE A 97 -11.06 -2.85 23.23
C PHE A 97 -11.68 -1.76 22.35
N LYS A 98 -12.47 -0.84 22.94
CA LYS A 98 -13.11 0.25 22.19
C LYS A 98 -12.07 1.18 21.56
N PHE A 99 -10.98 1.47 22.26
CA PHE A 99 -9.89 2.31 21.73
C PHE A 99 -9.16 1.64 20.56
N CYS A 100 -8.80 0.36 20.69
CA CYS A 100 -8.17 -0.40 19.61
C CYS A 100 -9.09 -0.57 18.40
N ALA A 101 -10.39 -0.81 18.63
CA ALA A 101 -11.38 -0.88 17.56
C ALA A 101 -11.49 0.46 16.83
N LEU A 102 -11.58 1.58 17.57
CA LEU A 102 -11.60 2.92 16.97
C LEU A 102 -10.37 3.16 16.09
N ALA A 103 -9.17 2.85 16.59
CA ALA A 103 -7.93 3.00 15.82
C ALA A 103 -7.92 2.13 14.54
N GLN A 104 -8.36 0.87 14.63
CA GLN A 104 -8.43 -0.03 13.48
C GLN A 104 -9.45 0.47 12.43
N TYR A 105 -10.65 0.87 12.87
CA TYR A 105 -11.68 1.41 11.98
C TYR A 105 -11.25 2.72 11.31
N SER A 106 -10.64 3.64 12.07
CA SER A 106 -10.08 4.87 11.51
C SER A 106 -9.03 4.58 10.43
N ASN A 107 -8.21 3.55 10.62
CA ASN A 107 -7.24 3.15 9.61
C ASN A 107 -7.93 2.60 8.35
N PHE A 108 -8.90 1.69 8.48
CA PHE A 108 -9.64 1.19 7.31
C PHE A 108 -10.34 2.31 6.53
N ILE A 109 -10.96 3.27 7.23
CA ILE A 109 -11.55 4.46 6.59
C ILE A 109 -10.47 5.28 5.86
N GLY A 110 -9.33 5.51 6.51
CA GLY A 110 -8.19 6.22 5.91
C GLY A 110 -7.65 5.54 4.65
N VAL A 111 -7.49 4.21 4.68
CA VAL A 111 -7.09 3.39 3.53
C VAL A 111 -8.10 3.53 2.39
N SER A 112 -9.40 3.42 2.67
CA SER A 112 -10.46 3.59 1.66
C SER A 112 -10.46 4.98 1.02
N ILE A 113 -10.26 6.03 1.81
CA ILE A 113 -10.11 7.40 1.29
C ILE A 113 -8.86 7.50 0.40
N GLY A 114 -7.72 6.98 0.88
CA GLY A 114 -6.46 6.96 0.14
C GLY A 114 -6.56 6.23 -1.20
N TYR A 115 -7.23 5.08 -1.23
CA TYR A 115 -7.51 4.33 -2.45
C TYR A 115 -8.38 5.11 -3.42
N THR A 116 -9.44 5.77 -2.93
CA THR A 116 -10.34 6.58 -3.76
C THR A 116 -9.58 7.74 -4.42
N ILE A 117 -8.77 8.46 -3.64
CA ILE A 117 -7.96 9.58 -4.15
C ILE A 117 -6.93 9.07 -5.16
N THR A 118 -6.20 8.00 -4.82
CA THR A 118 -5.13 7.45 -5.68
C THR A 118 -5.68 6.90 -7.00
N ALA A 119 -6.79 6.17 -6.97
CA ALA A 119 -7.46 5.69 -8.18
C ALA A 119 -7.93 6.86 -9.06
N SER A 120 -8.44 7.92 -8.45
CA SER A 120 -8.90 9.13 -9.16
C SER A 120 -7.76 9.87 -9.84
N ILE A 121 -6.63 10.07 -9.14
CA ILE A 121 -5.41 10.66 -9.70
C ILE A 121 -4.89 9.80 -10.86
N SER A 122 -4.95 8.47 -10.72
CA SER A 122 -4.47 7.54 -11.75
C SER A 122 -5.36 7.55 -13.00
N MET A 123 -6.69 7.56 -12.84
CA MET A 123 -7.62 7.74 -13.97
C MET A 123 -7.42 9.07 -14.68
N ALA A 124 -7.20 10.15 -13.92
CA ALA A 124 -6.87 11.45 -14.49
C ALA A 124 -5.54 11.41 -15.26
N ALA A 125 -4.52 10.72 -14.73
CA ALA A 125 -3.23 10.55 -15.38
C ALA A 125 -3.35 9.77 -16.71
N VAL A 126 -4.18 8.72 -16.78
CA VAL A 126 -4.46 8.01 -18.04
C VAL A 126 -5.05 8.96 -19.09
N LYS A 127 -6.07 9.73 -18.71
CA LYS A 127 -6.72 10.65 -19.65
C LYS A 127 -5.80 11.80 -20.07
N ARG A 128 -4.94 12.29 -19.16
CA ARG A 128 -3.88 13.27 -19.49
C ARG A 128 -2.88 12.68 -20.48
N ALA A 129 -2.42 11.45 -20.27
CA ALA A 129 -1.49 10.77 -21.17
C ALA A 129 -2.04 10.67 -22.60
N ILE A 130 -3.29 10.24 -22.74
CA ILE A 130 -3.95 10.11 -24.04
C ILE A 130 -4.17 11.49 -24.69
N CYS A 131 -4.55 12.50 -23.90
CA CYS A 131 -4.78 13.86 -24.38
C CYS A 131 -3.49 14.49 -24.93
N PHE A 132 -2.38 14.43 -24.19
CA PHE A 132 -1.10 14.99 -24.65
C PHE A 132 -0.54 14.27 -25.87
N HIS A 133 -0.77 12.96 -25.99
CA HIS A 133 -0.39 12.21 -27.17
C HIS A 133 -1.19 12.65 -28.41
N LYS A 134 -2.50 12.88 -28.27
CA LYS A 134 -3.37 13.22 -29.40
C LYS A 134 -3.31 14.69 -29.81
N GLU A 135 -3.42 15.59 -28.84
CA GLU A 135 -3.60 17.04 -29.05
C GLU A 135 -2.28 17.82 -28.93
N GLY A 136 -1.18 17.13 -28.60
CA GLY A 136 0.14 17.73 -28.40
C GLY A 136 0.31 18.38 -27.02
N HIS A 137 1.57 18.61 -26.66
CA HIS A 137 1.97 19.02 -25.30
C HIS A 137 1.60 20.46 -24.93
N GLN A 138 1.22 21.28 -25.91
CA GLN A 138 0.80 22.67 -25.72
C GLN A 138 -0.70 22.81 -25.42
N SER A 139 -1.45 21.69 -25.46
CA SER A 139 -2.88 21.68 -25.19
C SER A 139 -3.17 21.70 -23.68
N GLY A 140 -4.19 22.44 -23.28
CA GLY A 140 -4.64 22.52 -21.88
C GLY A 140 -5.35 21.25 -21.42
N CYS A 141 -4.63 20.13 -21.27
CA CYS A 141 -5.17 18.85 -20.80
C CYS A 141 -5.42 18.82 -19.27
N HIS A 142 -5.88 19.93 -18.68
CA HIS A 142 -6.21 20.00 -17.26
C HIS A 142 -7.51 19.23 -17.00
N LEU A 143 -7.45 18.32 -16.03
CA LEU A 143 -8.59 17.51 -15.63
C LEU A 143 -8.77 17.61 -14.12
N GLU A 144 -10.00 17.94 -13.72
CA GLU A 144 -10.45 17.91 -12.33
C GLU A 144 -10.59 16.47 -11.85
N ASN A 145 -9.97 16.16 -10.70
CA ASN A 145 -10.03 14.82 -10.11
C ASN A 145 -11.42 14.50 -9.53
N ASN A 146 -12.23 15.51 -9.21
CA ASN A 146 -13.55 15.35 -8.56
C ASN A 146 -14.47 14.41 -9.33
N ARG A 147 -14.46 14.48 -10.67
CA ARG A 147 -15.27 13.58 -11.51
C ARG A 147 -14.85 12.12 -11.35
N PHE A 148 -13.54 11.86 -11.26
CA PHE A 148 -13.01 10.51 -11.11
C PHE A 148 -13.25 9.94 -9.71
N ILE A 149 -13.26 10.79 -8.67
CA ILE A 149 -13.65 10.41 -7.30
C ILE A 149 -15.08 9.88 -7.30
N ILE A 150 -16.01 10.61 -7.93
CA ILE A 150 -17.42 10.20 -8.02
C ILE A 150 -17.55 8.88 -8.81
N ILE A 151 -16.86 8.75 -9.95
CA ILE A 151 -16.88 7.52 -10.77
C ILE A 151 -16.38 6.31 -9.95
N PHE A 152 -15.24 6.44 -9.28
CA PHE A 152 -14.69 5.36 -8.46
C PHE A 152 -15.63 5.01 -7.31
N GLY A 153 -16.17 6.02 -6.61
CA GLY A 153 -17.13 5.81 -5.51
C GLY A 153 -18.39 5.07 -5.96
N ILE A 154 -18.99 5.46 -7.08
CA ILE A 154 -20.17 4.77 -7.65
C ILE A 154 -19.81 3.33 -8.00
N ALA A 155 -18.66 3.09 -8.65
CA ALA A 155 -18.22 1.74 -8.97
C ALA A 155 -18.06 0.87 -7.70
N GLN A 156 -17.46 1.42 -6.64
CA GLN A 156 -17.34 0.72 -5.36
C GLN A 156 -18.71 0.43 -4.73
N LEU A 157 -19.66 1.35 -4.77
CA LEU A 157 -21.03 1.12 -4.25
C LEU A 157 -21.69 -0.10 -4.91
N PHE A 158 -21.54 -0.25 -6.23
CA PHE A 158 -22.05 -1.43 -6.95
C PHE A 158 -21.27 -2.70 -6.60
N LEU A 159 -19.94 -2.64 -6.59
CA LEU A 159 -19.11 -3.80 -6.29
C LEU A 159 -19.31 -4.32 -4.87
N CYS A 160 -19.58 -3.45 -3.89
CA CYS A 160 -19.91 -3.83 -2.53
C CYS A 160 -21.21 -4.67 -2.43
N GLN A 161 -22.11 -4.58 -3.42
CA GLN A 161 -23.32 -5.41 -3.46
C GLN A 161 -23.02 -6.84 -3.96
N ILE A 162 -21.87 -7.05 -4.62
CA ILE A 162 -21.49 -8.34 -5.21
C ILE A 162 -20.67 -9.13 -4.17
N GLN A 163 -21.36 -9.77 -3.21
CA GLN A 163 -20.72 -10.61 -2.19
C GLN A 163 -20.29 -12.00 -2.70
N ASN A 164 -20.10 -12.21 -4.01
CA ASN A 164 -19.74 -13.52 -4.54
C ASN A 164 -18.23 -13.82 -4.34
N PHE A 165 -17.95 -14.71 -3.39
CA PHE A 165 -16.59 -15.10 -2.97
C PHE A 165 -15.69 -15.59 -4.10
N HIS A 166 -16.23 -16.30 -5.09
CA HIS A 166 -15.41 -16.81 -6.20
C HIS A 166 -14.87 -15.66 -7.07
N GLN A 167 -15.70 -14.64 -7.30
CA GLN A 167 -15.34 -13.47 -8.09
C GLN A 167 -14.33 -12.57 -7.35
N LEU A 168 -14.46 -12.45 -6.02
CA LEU A 168 -13.51 -11.71 -5.19
C LEU A 168 -12.11 -12.33 -5.19
N SER A 169 -12.01 -13.65 -5.35
CA SER A 169 -10.72 -14.31 -5.47
C SER A 169 -9.99 -13.88 -6.75
N ILE A 170 -10.62 -14.02 -7.91
CA ILE A 170 -10.00 -13.60 -9.18
C ILE A 170 -9.60 -12.13 -9.14
N LEU A 171 -10.43 -11.28 -8.52
CA LEU A 171 -10.15 -9.86 -8.35
C LEU A 171 -8.89 -9.61 -7.50
N SER A 172 -8.66 -10.37 -6.43
CA SER A 172 -7.45 -10.23 -5.61
C SER A 172 -6.18 -10.70 -6.33
N ILE A 173 -6.24 -11.73 -7.17
CA ILE A 173 -5.10 -12.16 -8.01
C ILE A 173 -4.72 -11.04 -8.98
N ILE A 174 -5.71 -10.50 -9.69
CA ILE A 174 -5.51 -9.41 -10.65
C ILE A 174 -4.94 -8.19 -9.92
N ALA A 175 -5.47 -7.88 -8.73
CA ALA A 175 -4.99 -6.77 -7.92
C ALA A 175 -3.50 -6.93 -7.54
N ALA A 176 -3.08 -8.13 -7.17
CA ALA A 176 -1.68 -8.43 -6.87
C ALA A 176 -0.76 -8.30 -8.10
N ILE A 177 -1.14 -8.89 -9.23
CA ILE A 177 -0.36 -8.81 -10.47
C ILE A 177 -0.19 -7.35 -10.90
N THR A 178 -1.28 -6.58 -10.84
CA THR A 178 -1.25 -5.17 -11.21
C THR A 178 -0.45 -4.33 -10.21
N SER A 179 -0.42 -4.69 -8.91
CA SER A 179 0.38 -3.97 -7.91
C SER A 179 1.88 -4.08 -8.13
N PHE A 180 2.36 -5.29 -8.39
CA PHE A 180 3.74 -5.50 -8.82
C PHE A 180 4.01 -4.86 -10.19
N GLY A 181 3.07 -4.97 -11.13
CA GLY A 181 3.18 -4.43 -12.47
C GLY A 181 3.50 -2.94 -12.49
N TYR A 182 2.65 -2.09 -11.89
CA TYR A 182 2.92 -0.64 -11.89
C TYR A 182 4.18 -0.27 -11.10
N SER A 183 4.50 -1.03 -10.06
CA SER A 183 5.66 -0.76 -9.21
C SER A 183 6.97 -1.06 -9.96
N PHE A 184 7.07 -2.22 -10.63
CA PHE A 184 8.22 -2.56 -11.45
C PHE A 184 8.39 -1.64 -12.66
N ILE A 185 7.30 -1.27 -13.34
CA ILE A 185 7.34 -0.26 -14.40
C ILE A 185 7.91 1.05 -13.85
N GLY A 186 7.41 1.45 -12.68
CA GLY A 186 7.83 2.65 -12.00
C GLY A 186 9.32 2.68 -11.63
N ILE A 187 9.81 1.59 -11.05
CA ILE A 187 11.23 1.41 -10.75
C ILE A 187 12.05 1.42 -12.04
N GLY A 188 11.66 0.66 -13.06
CA GLY A 188 12.37 0.56 -14.34
C GLY A 188 12.50 1.91 -15.04
N LEU A 189 11.42 2.68 -15.10
CA LEU A 189 11.43 4.04 -15.63
C LEU A 189 12.30 4.98 -14.79
N SER A 190 12.30 4.83 -13.45
CA SER A 190 13.17 5.63 -12.57
C SER A 190 14.65 5.32 -12.82
N ILE A 191 15.01 4.04 -12.96
CA ILE A 191 16.36 3.61 -13.31
C ILE A 191 16.76 4.16 -14.68
N ALA A 192 15.90 4.03 -15.69
CA ALA A 192 16.16 4.55 -17.03
C ALA A 192 16.39 6.07 -17.02
N LYS A 193 15.61 6.82 -16.24
CA LYS A 193 15.78 8.27 -16.09
C LYS A 193 17.11 8.65 -15.45
N VAL A 194 17.53 7.92 -14.41
CA VAL A 194 18.85 8.13 -13.77
C VAL A 194 19.99 7.76 -14.72
N ALA A 195 19.90 6.61 -15.38
CA ALA A 195 20.90 6.13 -16.34
C ALA A 195 21.01 7.03 -17.58
N GLY A 196 19.92 7.68 -17.99
CA GLY A 196 19.88 8.65 -19.08
C GLY A 196 20.49 10.02 -18.75
N GLY A 197 21.14 10.19 -17.60
CA GLY A 197 21.85 11.42 -17.23
C GLY A 197 20.97 12.52 -16.65
N SER A 198 19.74 12.20 -16.20
CA SER A 198 18.90 13.17 -15.50
C SER A 198 19.51 13.52 -14.14
N HIS A 199 20.01 14.74 -13.98
CA HIS A 199 20.54 15.25 -12.72
C HIS A 199 19.47 16.03 -11.96
N ALA A 200 18.49 15.31 -11.40
CA ALA A 200 17.53 15.94 -10.49
C ALA A 200 18.25 16.45 -9.24
N ARG A 201 17.91 17.66 -8.77
CA ARG A 201 18.49 18.23 -7.55
C ARG A 201 18.07 17.40 -6.35
N THR A 202 19.02 16.71 -5.74
CA THR A 202 18.85 15.96 -4.49
C THR A 202 19.71 16.58 -3.40
N THR A 203 19.37 16.32 -2.15
CA THR A 203 20.02 16.92 -0.97
C THR A 203 20.03 15.91 0.19
N LEU A 204 20.94 16.11 1.14
CA LEU A 204 21.05 15.23 2.31
C LEU A 204 19.81 15.29 3.22
N THR A 205 19.15 16.45 3.27
CA THR A 205 17.98 16.75 4.13
C THR A 205 16.67 16.92 3.36
N GLY A 206 16.67 16.62 2.06
CA GLY A 206 15.49 16.71 1.20
C GLY A 206 15.13 18.16 0.85
N VAL A 207 13.87 18.37 0.47
CA VAL A 207 13.31 19.68 0.08
C VAL A 207 13.80 20.80 0.99
N GLU A 208 14.44 21.82 0.44
CA GLU A 208 15.03 22.91 1.22
C GLU A 208 14.02 24.03 1.45
N ILE A 209 14.18 24.75 2.56
CA ILE A 209 13.40 25.97 2.82
C ILE A 209 13.86 27.04 1.83
N GLY A 210 12.91 27.71 1.18
CA GLY A 210 13.20 28.68 0.14
C GLY A 210 11.97 29.48 -0.24
N VAL A 211 11.98 30.08 -1.44
CA VAL A 211 10.88 30.90 -1.95
C VAL A 211 9.58 30.10 -2.06
N ASP A 212 9.67 28.82 -2.44
CA ASP A 212 8.51 27.96 -2.68
C ASP A 212 8.05 27.19 -1.42
N VAL A 213 8.90 27.09 -0.38
CA VAL A 213 8.64 26.24 0.79
C VAL A 213 9.04 26.97 2.07
N THR A 214 8.04 27.29 2.90
CA THR A 214 8.25 27.88 4.23
C THR A 214 8.71 26.84 5.26
N LYS A 215 9.17 27.30 6.42
CA LYS A 215 9.57 26.43 7.54
C LYS A 215 8.40 25.56 8.02
N GLU A 216 7.23 26.15 8.13
CA GLU A 216 6.00 25.49 8.58
C GLU A 216 5.58 24.42 7.57
N GLN A 217 5.65 24.74 6.28
CA GLN A 217 5.34 23.79 5.21
C GLN A 217 6.33 22.62 5.20
N LYS A 218 7.63 22.89 5.41
CA LYS A 218 8.64 21.84 5.53
C LYS A 218 8.34 20.87 6.67
N ILE A 219 7.95 21.39 7.85
CA ILE A 219 7.56 20.56 9.01
C ILE A 219 6.33 19.73 8.66
N TRP A 220 5.29 20.34 8.09
CA TRP A 220 4.07 19.64 7.69
C TRP A 220 4.33 18.54 6.66
N ASN A 221 5.21 18.80 5.69
CA ASN A 221 5.60 17.82 4.69
C ASN A 221 6.35 16.63 5.30
N ILE A 222 7.23 16.88 6.28
CA ILE A 222 7.92 15.81 7.01
C ILE A 222 6.90 14.95 7.78
N LEU A 223 5.96 15.56 8.49
CA LEU A 223 4.90 14.83 9.21
C LEU A 223 4.04 14.00 8.25
N THR A 224 3.69 14.56 7.09
CA THR A 224 2.96 13.85 6.04
C THR A 224 3.80 12.70 5.46
N ALA A 225 5.11 12.89 5.31
CA ALA A 225 6.02 11.84 4.85
C ALA A 225 6.12 10.68 5.84
N PHE A 226 6.15 10.94 7.16
CA PHE A 226 6.02 9.90 8.18
C PHE A 226 4.70 9.13 8.02
N GLY A 227 3.57 9.82 7.81
CA GLY A 227 2.28 9.19 7.56
C GLY A 227 2.27 8.29 6.32
N ASN A 228 2.86 8.76 5.21
CA ASN A 228 2.98 7.99 3.97
C ASN A 228 3.82 6.72 4.17
N MET A 229 4.94 6.81 4.89
CA MET A 229 5.78 5.65 5.19
C MET A 229 5.11 4.66 6.15
N ALA A 230 4.41 5.16 7.18
CA ALA A 230 3.63 4.32 8.09
C ALA A 230 2.52 3.58 7.34
N PHE A 231 1.79 4.27 6.46
CA PHE A 231 0.76 3.70 5.60
C PHE A 231 1.30 2.59 4.69
N ALA A 232 2.52 2.75 4.17
CA ALA A 232 3.14 1.72 3.34
C ALA A 232 3.34 0.39 4.10
N TYR A 233 3.55 0.40 5.41
CA TYR A 233 3.77 -0.82 6.22
C TYR A 233 2.49 -1.38 6.90
N ALA A 234 1.31 -0.90 6.51
CA ALA A 234 0.05 -1.08 7.23
C ALA A 234 -0.63 -2.48 7.15
N PHE A 235 0.10 -3.60 7.14
CA PHE A 235 -0.52 -4.95 7.05
C PHE A 235 -0.90 -5.59 8.39
N SER A 236 -0.35 -5.10 9.51
CA SER A 236 -0.58 -5.67 10.84
C SER A 236 -2.07 -5.75 11.21
N MET A 237 -2.90 -4.86 10.66
CA MET A 237 -4.35 -4.81 10.88
C MET A 237 -5.10 -6.08 10.47
N VAL A 238 -4.54 -6.87 9.56
CA VAL A 238 -5.13 -8.10 9.01
C VAL A 238 -4.28 -9.34 9.31
N LEU A 239 -3.28 -9.20 10.18
CA LEU A 239 -2.29 -10.25 10.47
C LEU A 239 -2.93 -11.48 11.12
N ILE A 240 -3.85 -11.29 12.06
CA ILE A 240 -4.50 -12.40 12.79
C ILE A 240 -5.40 -13.20 11.84
N GLU A 241 -6.08 -12.51 10.94
CA GLU A 241 -6.92 -13.08 9.90
C GLU A 241 -6.08 -13.90 8.90
N VAL A 242 -4.89 -13.42 8.52
CA VAL A 242 -3.93 -14.19 7.70
C VAL A 242 -3.40 -15.40 8.48
N GLN A 243 -3.03 -15.22 9.74
CA GLN A 243 -2.52 -16.29 10.61
C GLN A 243 -3.55 -17.42 10.80
N ASP A 244 -4.84 -17.10 10.85
CA ASP A 244 -5.92 -18.10 10.99
C ASP A 244 -5.98 -19.10 9.82
N THR A 245 -5.42 -18.73 8.67
CA THR A 245 -5.39 -19.61 7.49
C THR A 245 -4.29 -20.68 7.54
N LEU A 246 -3.36 -20.55 8.48
CA LEU A 246 -2.28 -21.52 8.71
C LEU A 246 -2.85 -22.78 9.36
N ARG A 247 -2.87 -23.90 8.61
CA ARG A 247 -3.49 -25.16 9.06
C ARG A 247 -2.52 -26.34 9.21
N GLN A 248 -1.27 -26.21 8.78
CA GLN A 248 -0.29 -27.30 8.82
C GLN A 248 1.04 -26.88 9.45
N GLY A 249 1.64 -27.83 10.17
CA GLY A 249 3.01 -27.74 10.66
C GLY A 249 3.13 -27.27 12.12
N PRO A 250 4.22 -26.55 12.46
CA PRO A 250 4.45 -26.05 13.82
C PRO A 250 3.40 -24.99 14.23
N PRO A 251 3.33 -24.60 15.51
CA PRO A 251 2.40 -23.59 16.00
C PRO A 251 2.28 -22.36 15.10
N GLU A 252 1.04 -21.87 14.92
CA GLU A 252 0.71 -20.87 13.90
C GLU A 252 1.53 -19.57 14.08
N ASN A 253 1.83 -19.21 15.33
CA ASN A 253 2.65 -18.03 15.65
C ASN A 253 4.11 -18.16 15.18
N ILE A 254 4.71 -19.36 15.24
CA ILE A 254 6.09 -19.58 14.77
C ILE A 254 6.16 -19.39 13.26
N VAL A 255 5.22 -20.00 12.53
CA VAL A 255 5.14 -19.85 11.08
C VAL A 255 4.85 -18.40 10.72
N MET A 256 3.92 -17.73 11.41
CA MET A 256 3.54 -16.35 11.12
C MET A 256 4.66 -15.35 11.39
N LYS A 257 5.47 -15.54 12.45
CA LYS A 257 6.66 -14.72 12.73
C LYS A 257 7.71 -14.84 11.63
N LYS A 258 7.94 -16.07 11.14
CA LYS A 258 8.87 -16.31 10.03
C LYS A 258 8.33 -15.70 8.73
N ALA A 259 7.03 -15.88 8.45
CA ALA A 259 6.37 -15.27 7.30
C ALA A 259 6.45 -13.75 7.33
N SER A 260 6.18 -13.14 8.49
CA SER A 260 6.26 -11.69 8.70
C SER A 260 7.67 -11.17 8.52
N SER A 261 8.68 -11.90 9.00
CA SER A 261 10.09 -11.53 8.80
C SER A 261 10.47 -11.54 7.32
N ILE A 262 10.11 -12.60 6.58
CA ILE A 262 10.36 -12.70 5.13
C ILE A 262 9.61 -11.60 4.38
N GLY A 263 8.32 -11.42 4.67
CA GLY A 263 7.47 -10.43 4.03
C GLY A 263 7.99 -9.02 4.22
N ILE A 264 8.31 -8.63 5.46
CA ILE A 264 8.84 -7.29 5.79
C ILE A 264 10.21 -7.07 5.16
N MET A 265 11.08 -8.09 5.13
CA MET A 265 12.39 -7.96 4.48
C MET A 265 12.25 -7.68 2.98
N ILE A 266 11.41 -8.45 2.28
CA ILE A 266 11.17 -8.29 0.84
C ILE A 266 10.50 -6.94 0.54
N THR A 267 9.48 -6.56 1.30
CA THR A 267 8.76 -5.30 1.08
C THR A 267 9.63 -4.10 1.41
N THR A 268 10.48 -4.18 2.44
CA THR A 268 11.41 -3.10 2.77
C THR A 268 12.45 -2.90 1.67
N PHE A 269 13.02 -3.98 1.14
CA PHE A 269 13.90 -3.89 -0.04
C PHE A 269 13.18 -3.21 -1.20
N PHE A 270 11.93 -3.62 -1.47
CA PHE A 270 11.12 -3.06 -2.54
C PHE A 270 10.78 -1.58 -2.33
N TYR A 271 10.48 -1.18 -1.09
CA TYR A 271 10.15 0.19 -0.71
C TYR A 271 11.35 1.12 -0.77
N MET A 272 12.51 0.62 -0.33
CA MET A 272 13.78 1.30 -0.52
C MET A 272 14.04 1.51 -2.00
N LEU A 273 13.81 0.51 -2.85
CA LEU A 273 13.98 0.65 -4.30
C LEU A 273 13.06 1.73 -4.89
N CYS A 274 11.75 1.70 -4.59
CA CYS A 274 10.80 2.74 -5.03
C CYS A 274 11.15 4.14 -4.50
N GLY A 275 11.49 4.26 -3.21
CA GLY A 275 11.76 5.54 -2.55
C GLY A 275 13.10 6.15 -2.96
N VAL A 276 14.18 5.37 -2.88
CA VAL A 276 15.57 5.81 -3.12
C VAL A 276 15.80 6.04 -4.61
N VAL A 277 15.40 5.10 -5.48
CA VAL A 277 15.57 5.28 -6.93
C VAL A 277 14.61 6.34 -7.47
N GLY A 278 13.38 6.40 -6.94
CA GLY A 278 12.46 7.48 -7.27
C GLY A 278 13.02 8.86 -6.85
N TYR A 279 13.63 8.96 -5.66
CA TYR A 279 14.29 10.20 -5.25
C TYR A 279 15.52 10.53 -6.11
N ALA A 280 16.31 9.53 -6.51
CA ALA A 280 17.39 9.72 -7.48
C ALA A 280 16.87 10.30 -8.81
N ALA A 281 15.73 9.79 -9.30
CA ALA A 281 15.17 10.14 -10.59
C ALA A 281 14.49 11.53 -10.61
N PHE A 282 13.90 11.96 -9.49
CA PHE A 282 13.07 13.17 -9.45
C PHE A 282 13.53 14.25 -8.46
N GLY A 283 14.46 13.92 -7.57
CA GLY A 283 15.03 14.86 -6.60
C GLY A 283 13.98 15.49 -5.69
N ASN A 284 14.25 16.72 -5.25
CA ASN A 284 13.38 17.48 -4.36
C ASN A 284 12.02 17.83 -4.99
N THR A 285 11.85 17.58 -6.29
CA THR A 285 10.60 17.75 -7.04
C THR A 285 9.87 16.42 -7.27
N ALA A 286 10.24 15.34 -6.56
CA ALA A 286 9.55 14.05 -6.65
C ALA A 286 8.03 14.22 -6.49
N PRO A 287 7.19 13.68 -7.38
CA PRO A 287 5.75 13.83 -7.25
C PRO A 287 5.17 12.83 -6.25
N GLY A 288 4.04 13.18 -5.63
CA GLY A 288 3.34 12.32 -4.65
C GLY A 288 2.87 10.98 -5.20
N ASN A 289 2.73 10.87 -6.53
CA ASN A 289 2.74 9.59 -7.25
C ASN A 289 3.93 9.66 -8.21
N PHE A 290 4.98 8.90 -7.95
CA PHE A 290 6.21 9.02 -8.72
C PHE A 290 6.04 8.62 -10.21
N LEU A 291 5.01 7.83 -10.57
CA LEU A 291 4.66 7.54 -11.97
C LEU A 291 4.22 8.79 -12.74
N ASN A 292 3.70 9.81 -12.06
CA ASN A 292 3.35 11.08 -12.69
C ASN A 292 4.59 11.94 -13.02
N GLY A 293 5.76 11.59 -12.47
CA GLY A 293 7.00 12.35 -12.65
C GLY A 293 7.71 12.09 -13.97
N PHE A 294 7.35 11.03 -14.69
CA PHE A 294 7.97 10.70 -15.98
C PHE A 294 7.57 11.66 -17.10
N GLY A 295 6.52 12.45 -16.89
CA GLY A 295 5.91 13.26 -17.93
C GLY A 295 5.25 12.37 -18.97
N PHE A 296 4.16 12.85 -19.56
CA PHE A 296 3.34 12.05 -20.47
C PHE A 296 3.91 11.98 -21.91
N TYR A 297 5.24 11.93 -22.03
CA TYR A 297 5.98 12.08 -23.29
C TYR A 297 6.11 10.73 -24.02
N GLU A 298 7.15 9.95 -23.73
CA GLU A 298 7.31 8.58 -24.24
C GLU A 298 8.12 7.72 -23.23
N PRO A 299 7.76 6.44 -23.00
CA PRO A 299 6.58 5.76 -23.53
C PRO A 299 5.29 6.14 -22.78
N TYR A 300 4.44 7.00 -23.37
CA TYR A 300 3.21 7.49 -22.72
C TYR A 300 2.25 6.33 -22.42
N TRP A 301 2.22 5.33 -23.31
CA TRP A 301 1.39 4.14 -23.18
C TRP A 301 1.78 3.31 -21.96
N LEU A 302 3.07 3.27 -21.60
CA LEU A 302 3.55 2.49 -20.47
C LEU A 302 3.18 3.16 -19.15
N VAL A 303 3.27 4.50 -19.09
CA VAL A 303 2.79 5.29 -17.95
C VAL A 303 1.27 5.20 -17.83
N ALA A 304 0.53 5.25 -18.94
CA ALA A 304 -0.92 5.06 -18.95
C ALA A 304 -1.30 3.64 -18.48
N PHE A 305 -0.61 2.62 -18.97
CA PHE A 305 -0.82 1.23 -18.56
C PHE A 305 -0.54 1.03 -17.06
N ALA A 306 0.55 1.58 -16.54
CA ALA A 306 0.84 1.54 -15.10
C ALA A 306 -0.26 2.21 -14.26
N ASN A 307 -0.80 3.34 -14.70
CA ASN A 307 -1.92 3.99 -14.02
C ASN A 307 -3.23 3.18 -14.13
N VAL A 308 -3.49 2.50 -15.25
CA VAL A 308 -4.60 1.53 -15.35
C VAL A 308 -4.40 0.39 -14.35
N CYS A 309 -3.19 -0.16 -14.24
CA CYS A 309 -2.86 -1.16 -13.23
C CYS A 309 -3.14 -0.66 -11.80
N ILE A 310 -2.83 0.60 -11.48
CA ILE A 310 -3.17 1.18 -10.17
C ILE A 310 -4.69 1.17 -9.96
N VAL A 311 -5.47 1.64 -10.94
CA VAL A 311 -6.94 1.68 -10.80
C VAL A 311 -7.50 0.28 -10.57
N VAL A 312 -7.08 -0.70 -11.37
CA VAL A 312 -7.53 -2.10 -11.24
C VAL A 312 -7.11 -2.69 -9.88
N HIS A 313 -5.87 -2.47 -9.46
CA HIS A 313 -5.39 -2.90 -8.14
C HIS A 313 -6.26 -2.33 -7.01
N LEU A 314 -6.55 -1.03 -7.07
CA LEU A 314 -7.31 -0.34 -6.04
C LEU A 314 -8.79 -0.73 -6.03
N VAL A 315 -9.36 -1.15 -7.16
CA VAL A 315 -10.69 -1.75 -7.18
C VAL A 315 -10.74 -3.00 -6.31
N GLY A 316 -9.78 -3.92 -6.47
CA GLY A 316 -9.72 -5.14 -5.67
C GLY A 316 -9.34 -4.90 -4.21
N ALA A 317 -8.32 -4.08 -3.96
CA ALA A 317 -7.85 -3.79 -2.61
C ALA A 317 -8.93 -3.10 -1.75
N TYR A 318 -9.80 -2.28 -2.34
CA TYR A 318 -10.91 -1.63 -1.65
C TYR A 318 -11.94 -2.65 -1.13
N GLN A 319 -12.33 -3.61 -1.97
CA GLN A 319 -13.26 -4.69 -1.59
C GLN A 319 -12.67 -5.55 -0.47
N VAL A 320 -11.37 -5.86 -0.57
CA VAL A 320 -10.63 -6.60 0.46
C VAL A 320 -10.65 -5.87 1.81
N THR A 321 -10.40 -4.56 1.79
CA THR A 321 -10.35 -3.72 3.00
C THR A 321 -11.71 -3.63 3.69
N LEU A 322 -12.79 -3.47 2.91
CA LEU A 322 -14.15 -3.44 3.46
C LEU A 322 -14.55 -4.76 4.11
N LEU A 323 -14.18 -5.88 3.51
CA LEU A 323 -14.48 -7.21 4.05
C LEU A 323 -13.87 -7.44 5.44
N PHE A 324 -12.69 -6.88 5.71
CA PHE A 324 -12.08 -6.93 7.04
C PHE A 324 -12.68 -5.92 8.03
N ALA A 325 -13.41 -4.91 7.56
CA ALA A 325 -14.04 -3.91 8.39
C ALA A 325 -15.46 -4.30 8.85
N GLU A 326 -16.12 -5.30 8.27
CA GLU A 326 -17.51 -5.64 8.61
C GLU A 326 -17.68 -6.00 10.10
N PRO A 327 -18.55 -5.28 10.84
CA PRO A 327 -18.93 -5.67 12.19
C PRO A 327 -19.93 -6.84 12.11
N PHE A 328 -19.55 -8.00 12.65
CA PHE A 328 -20.52 -9.06 12.97
C PHE A 328 -21.31 -8.69 14.23
#